data_AF-A0AA43DUR7-F1
#
_entry.id   AF-A0AA43DUR7-F1
#
_cell.length_a   1.000
_cell.length_b   1.000
_cell.length_c   1.000
_cell.angle_alpha   90.00
_cell.angle_beta   90.00
_cell.angle_gamma   90.00
#
_symmetry.space_group_name_H-M   'P 1'
#
loop_
_entity.id
_entity.type
_entity.pdbx_description
1 polymer ?
#
loop_
_entity_poly.entity_id
_entity_poly.type
_entity_poly.pdbx_seq_one_letter_code
_entity_poly.pdbx_strand_id
1 'polypeptide(L)'
;MLQAATGKLFTNRENPRSTLLKGVVYTNLDLAVVDQVTTKVGRLSSMDTSHTPTALGYEMTEYMEAAEPAPGILHSRTMGAYIDDFADVASFSLQVICSPDVHIVERLLNQKRRPGESHPRERLMRYYDPSVRATLVEMKAFEDFTEQLIGLRRETYLAVIQSIRTYVAAVHRMSDDLNLAYTLLVMCIESLVQKFDGHEPKWPNVPEDKRRGVDKALAGIDDEPAQAVKDAVLDVIYPRLGHRFVQFILAHLPADYFTAQADAQKHPIGRRDLEAALQNLYGVRSNYVHTLKPLTKEFLHFTSHGETYEDADKLTFTFQGLFRLVRAVVIEYVRKADKVEHEPYHYEWDNPHLLRIKLDPSAWLYDPEGLNAHTSRRYLEGLVLLLDQCLVEFPNRKLRHPTPVIDKGSRLQAQMSAPMRVSFLAFSYLANYFLQTAPNRREFTKPEVDLLNQPGVDSLIAQALMGSDTGWTPSEHQEQFDQYYKKRYTNAGIKVSPNVEACMALALVERYRLSGDITEAMAALGAAARDFPHLKQLRSMEQDFDPNAPIDWLSTIYPKLAVPRATLECYGL
;
A
#
# COMPACT_ATOMS: atom_id res chain seq x y z
N MET A 1 -11.72 1.62 -11.00
CA MET A 1 -13.15 1.38 -10.71
C MET A 1 -14.01 1.12 -11.95
N LEU A 2 -13.58 1.52 -13.16
CA LEU A 2 -14.35 1.32 -14.41
C LEU A 2 -14.88 -0.11 -14.60
N GLN A 3 -14.05 -1.14 -14.34
CA GLN A 3 -14.49 -2.53 -14.45
C GLN A 3 -15.67 -2.88 -13.52
N ALA A 4 -15.67 -2.36 -12.29
CA ALA A 4 -16.76 -2.61 -11.33
C ALA A 4 -18.07 -1.99 -11.79
N ALA A 5 -18.02 -0.86 -12.50
CA ALA A 5 -19.20 -0.18 -13.03
C ALA A 5 -19.96 -0.99 -14.08
N THR A 6 -19.39 -2.07 -14.62
CA THR A 6 -19.99 -2.86 -15.72
C THR A 6 -20.87 -4.02 -15.25
N GLY A 7 -20.93 -4.29 -13.95
CA GLY A 7 -21.63 -5.47 -13.40
C GLY A 7 -20.86 -6.78 -13.47
N LYS A 8 -19.65 -6.78 -14.07
CA LYS A 8 -18.79 -7.95 -14.17
C LYS A 8 -18.45 -8.60 -12.82
N LEU A 9 -18.25 -7.78 -11.78
CA LEU A 9 -17.73 -8.23 -10.49
C LEU A 9 -18.81 -8.56 -9.44
N PHE A 10 -20.08 -8.50 -9.83
CA PHE A 10 -21.18 -8.67 -8.87
C PHE A 10 -21.23 -10.10 -8.36
N THR A 11 -21.61 -10.29 -7.09
CA THR A 11 -21.93 -11.63 -6.58
C THR A 11 -23.33 -12.04 -7.04
N ASN A 12 -24.26 -11.08 -7.04
CA ASN A 12 -25.61 -11.19 -7.57
C ASN A 12 -25.81 -10.25 -8.77
N ARG A 13 -26.11 -10.84 -9.94
CA ARG A 13 -26.40 -10.09 -11.17
C ARG A 13 -27.87 -9.83 -11.40
N GLU A 14 -28.76 -10.32 -10.54
CA GLU A 14 -30.20 -10.10 -10.67
C GLU A 14 -30.55 -8.66 -10.29
N ASN A 15 -31.35 -8.01 -11.13
CA ASN A 15 -31.89 -6.66 -10.91
C ASN A 15 -30.85 -5.61 -10.45
N PRO A 16 -29.74 -5.43 -11.18
CA PRO A 16 -28.73 -4.46 -10.81
C PRO A 16 -29.32 -3.05 -10.88
N ARG A 17 -28.93 -2.20 -9.94
CA ARG A 17 -29.27 -0.78 -9.97
C ARG A 17 -28.39 -0.11 -11.01
N SER A 18 -28.95 0.79 -11.82
CA SER A 18 -28.19 1.51 -12.85
C SER A 18 -28.43 3.01 -12.77
N THR A 19 -27.36 3.79 -12.87
CA THR A 19 -27.42 5.26 -12.89
C THR A 19 -26.63 5.78 -14.08
N LEU A 20 -27.23 6.65 -14.90
CA LEU A 20 -26.49 7.36 -15.94
C LEU A 20 -25.69 8.50 -15.29
N LEU A 21 -24.38 8.45 -15.42
CA LEU A 21 -23.46 9.47 -14.96
C LEU A 21 -22.98 10.31 -16.13
N LYS A 22 -22.85 11.62 -15.92
CA LYS A 22 -22.33 12.58 -16.89
C LYS A 22 -21.17 13.37 -16.28
N GLY A 23 -20.16 13.65 -17.10
CA GLY A 23 -18.97 14.38 -16.73
C GLY A 23 -18.39 15.08 -17.96
N VAL A 24 -17.32 15.83 -17.74
CA VAL A 24 -16.59 16.54 -18.80
C VAL A 24 -15.12 16.21 -18.65
N VAL A 25 -14.47 15.90 -19.77
CA VAL A 25 -13.01 15.78 -19.84
C VAL A 25 -12.47 16.81 -20.81
N TYR A 26 -11.31 17.38 -20.47
CA TYR A 26 -10.61 18.36 -21.28
C TYR A 26 -9.43 17.67 -21.96
N THR A 27 -9.18 17.99 -23.23
CA THR A 27 -8.14 17.33 -24.01
C THR A 27 -7.64 18.16 -25.20
N ASN A 28 -6.49 17.78 -25.76
CA ASN A 28 -6.06 18.22 -27.10
C ASN A 28 -6.58 17.32 -28.24
N LEU A 29 -7.41 16.32 -27.95
CA LEU A 29 -8.06 15.50 -28.97
C LEU A 29 -9.14 16.32 -29.70
N ASP A 30 -9.05 16.36 -31.02
CA ASP A 30 -10.08 16.85 -31.92
C ASP A 30 -10.79 15.65 -32.55
N LEU A 31 -12.06 15.46 -32.20
CA LEU A 31 -12.85 14.35 -32.72
C LEU A 31 -13.21 14.51 -34.20
N ALA A 32 -13.18 15.73 -34.76
CA ALA A 32 -13.36 16.17 -36.16
C ALA A 32 -14.32 15.38 -37.08
N VAL A 33 -14.02 14.10 -37.30
CA VAL A 33 -14.70 13.16 -38.20
C VAL A 33 -15.75 12.31 -37.47
N VAL A 34 -15.72 12.28 -36.14
CA VAL A 34 -16.53 11.40 -35.30
C VAL A 34 -17.27 12.23 -34.25
N ASP A 35 -18.56 12.50 -34.44
CA ASP A 35 -19.34 13.28 -33.47
C ASP A 35 -19.41 12.60 -32.09
N GLN A 36 -19.30 11.27 -32.07
CA GLN A 36 -19.42 10.45 -30.86
C GLN A 36 -18.64 9.14 -30.94
N VAL A 37 -17.95 8.78 -29.86
CA VAL A 37 -17.26 7.49 -29.70
C VAL A 37 -17.91 6.74 -28.54
N THR A 38 -18.27 5.48 -28.75
CA THR A 38 -18.86 4.63 -27.70
C THR A 38 -17.93 3.47 -27.40
N THR A 39 -17.67 3.21 -26.12
CA THR A 39 -16.77 2.17 -25.63
C THR A 39 -17.41 1.40 -24.48
N LYS A 40 -16.79 0.31 -24.03
CA LYS A 40 -17.25 -0.44 -22.84
C LYS A 40 -17.19 0.37 -21.54
N VAL A 41 -16.37 1.43 -21.50
CA VAL A 41 -16.20 2.27 -20.32
C VAL A 41 -17.05 3.54 -20.35
N GLY A 42 -17.66 3.86 -21.48
CA GLY A 42 -18.53 5.03 -21.62
C GLY A 42 -18.52 5.61 -23.03
N ARG A 43 -19.16 6.76 -23.17
CA ARG A 43 -19.38 7.49 -24.42
C ARG A 43 -18.70 8.85 -24.33
N LEU A 44 -17.96 9.19 -25.37
CA LEU A 44 -17.43 10.53 -25.60
C LEU A 44 -18.23 11.21 -26.70
N SER A 45 -18.51 12.50 -26.51
CA SER A 45 -19.18 13.36 -27.48
C SER A 45 -18.45 14.69 -27.56
N SER A 46 -18.34 15.22 -28.78
CA SER A 46 -17.80 16.57 -28.99
C SER A 46 -18.75 17.60 -28.38
N MET A 47 -18.21 18.58 -27.65
CA MET A 47 -18.96 19.77 -27.27
C MET A 47 -18.55 20.91 -28.19
N ASP A 48 -19.48 21.82 -28.50
CA ASP A 48 -19.22 23.04 -29.30
C ASP A 48 -18.21 23.94 -28.59
N THR A 49 -16.91 23.64 -28.73
CA THR A 49 -15.80 24.35 -28.11
C THR A 49 -14.75 24.69 -29.18
N SER A 50 -14.50 25.98 -29.37
CA SER A 50 -13.53 26.51 -30.35
C SER A 50 -12.14 26.77 -29.77
N HIS A 51 -11.89 26.37 -28.52
CA HIS A 51 -10.66 26.67 -27.79
C HIS A 51 -9.97 25.38 -27.37
N THR A 52 -8.64 25.44 -27.26
CA THR A 52 -7.83 24.38 -26.65
C THR A 52 -7.62 24.74 -25.18
N PRO A 53 -7.79 23.81 -24.22
CA PRO A 53 -8.21 22.42 -24.43
C PRO A 53 -9.69 22.28 -24.82
N THR A 54 -9.97 21.35 -25.73
CA THR A 54 -11.32 20.98 -26.16
C THR A 54 -12.04 20.29 -25.01
N ALA A 55 -13.31 20.65 -24.77
CA ALA A 55 -14.14 19.94 -23.81
C ALA A 55 -14.93 18.84 -24.51
N LEU A 56 -14.87 17.62 -23.96
CA LEU A 56 -15.65 16.48 -24.43
C LEU A 56 -16.63 16.05 -23.34
N GLY A 57 -17.88 15.83 -23.73
CA GLY A 57 -18.90 15.26 -22.85
C GLY A 57 -18.64 13.77 -22.67
N TYR A 58 -18.49 13.34 -21.42
CA TYR A 58 -18.29 11.94 -21.05
C TYR A 58 -19.53 11.40 -20.32
N GLU A 59 -20.13 10.34 -20.85
CA GLU A 59 -21.30 9.69 -20.26
C GLU A 59 -21.01 8.20 -20.01
N MET A 60 -21.40 7.68 -18.85
CA MET A 60 -21.30 6.24 -18.58
C MET A 60 -22.48 5.75 -17.75
N THR A 61 -22.85 4.49 -17.93
CA THR A 61 -23.83 3.83 -17.06
C THR A 61 -23.09 3.15 -15.90
N GLU A 62 -23.30 3.62 -14.69
CA GLU A 62 -22.85 2.94 -13.48
C GLU A 62 -23.85 1.84 -13.13
N TYR A 63 -23.42 0.58 -13.19
CA TYR A 63 -24.13 -0.51 -12.54
C TYR A 63 -23.67 -0.63 -11.08
N MET A 64 -24.62 -0.89 -10.19
CA MET A 64 -24.40 -1.27 -8.80
C MET A 64 -25.17 -2.54 -8.49
N GLU A 65 -24.54 -3.40 -7.68
CA GLU A 65 -25.16 -4.64 -7.23
C GLU A 65 -26.48 -4.36 -6.49
N ALA A 66 -27.43 -5.27 -6.66
CA ALA A 66 -28.70 -5.22 -5.97
C ALA A 66 -28.46 -5.31 -4.45
N ALA A 67 -29.10 -4.43 -3.69
CA ALA A 67 -29.04 -4.44 -2.24
C ALA A 67 -30.40 -3.99 -1.71
N GLU A 68 -30.90 -4.67 -0.68
CA GLU A 68 -32.14 -4.28 -0.01
C GLU A 68 -31.96 -2.91 0.64
N PRO A 69 -32.95 -1.99 0.58
CA PRO A 69 -32.81 -0.67 1.19
C PRO A 69 -32.51 -0.76 2.69
N ALA A 70 -31.28 -0.40 3.09
CA ALA A 70 -30.81 -0.40 4.46
C ALA A 70 -29.81 0.76 4.71
N PRO A 71 -29.69 1.25 5.95
CA PRO A 71 -28.70 2.27 6.29
C PRO A 71 -27.28 1.85 5.90
N GLY A 72 -26.53 2.76 5.28
CA GLY A 72 -25.14 2.53 4.85
C GLY A 72 -24.97 1.98 3.44
N ILE A 73 -26.05 1.67 2.73
CA ILE A 73 -25.98 1.22 1.33
C ILE A 73 -25.73 2.40 0.40
N LEU A 74 -24.71 2.25 -0.44
CA LEU A 74 -24.37 3.24 -1.45
C LEU A 74 -25.34 3.16 -2.64
N HIS A 75 -25.87 4.31 -3.07
CA HIS A 75 -26.78 4.43 -4.22
C HIS A 75 -26.08 4.78 -5.54
N SER A 76 -24.96 5.50 -5.47
CA SER A 76 -24.07 5.80 -6.60
C SER A 76 -22.70 6.15 -6.05
N ARG A 77 -21.63 5.80 -6.78
CA ARG A 77 -20.26 6.27 -6.49
C ARG A 77 -19.96 7.63 -7.10
N THR A 78 -20.89 8.17 -7.89
CA THR A 78 -20.75 9.40 -8.67
C THR A 78 -19.65 9.32 -9.73
N MET A 79 -19.59 10.31 -10.61
CA MET A 79 -18.60 10.35 -11.69
C MET A 79 -17.14 10.41 -11.18
N GLY A 80 -16.92 10.98 -9.99
CA GLY A 80 -15.58 11.14 -9.40
C GLY A 80 -14.83 9.81 -9.21
N ALA A 81 -15.54 8.71 -8.97
CA ALA A 81 -14.91 7.40 -8.83
C ALA A 81 -14.38 6.81 -10.15
N TYR A 82 -14.74 7.38 -11.30
CA TYR A 82 -14.53 6.77 -12.62
C TYR A 82 -13.76 7.66 -13.59
N ILE A 83 -13.96 8.98 -13.53
CA ILE A 83 -13.52 9.90 -14.57
C ILE A 83 -12.00 10.01 -14.69
N ASP A 84 -11.26 9.90 -13.59
CA ASP A 84 -9.79 9.90 -13.61
C ASP A 84 -9.26 8.65 -14.31
N ASP A 85 -9.78 7.46 -13.97
CA ASP A 85 -9.42 6.21 -14.64
C ASP A 85 -9.72 6.25 -16.14
N PHE A 86 -10.85 6.84 -16.50
CA PHE A 86 -11.23 7.00 -17.89
C PHE A 86 -10.26 7.94 -18.61
N ALA A 87 -9.94 9.10 -18.01
CA ALA A 87 -9.02 10.07 -18.56
C ALA A 87 -7.61 9.49 -18.75
N ASP A 88 -7.14 8.67 -17.81
CA ASP A 88 -5.86 7.96 -17.93
C ASP A 88 -5.87 6.93 -19.07
N VAL A 89 -6.94 6.14 -19.18
CA VAL A 89 -7.11 5.15 -20.26
C VAL A 89 -7.20 5.83 -21.63
N ALA A 90 -7.93 6.94 -21.74
CA ALA A 90 -8.02 7.74 -22.96
C ALA A 90 -6.67 8.35 -23.33
N SER A 91 -5.97 8.96 -22.38
CA SER A 91 -4.63 9.55 -22.59
C SER A 91 -3.62 8.50 -23.07
N PHE A 92 -3.62 7.34 -22.42
CA PHE A 92 -2.74 6.23 -22.76
C PHE A 92 -3.03 5.65 -24.16
N SER A 93 -4.31 5.38 -24.45
CA SER A 93 -4.68 4.71 -25.69
C SER A 93 -4.60 5.64 -26.90
N LEU A 94 -5.06 6.89 -26.79
CA LEU A 94 -5.13 7.83 -27.91
C LEU A 94 -3.87 8.69 -28.08
N GLN A 95 -2.92 8.59 -27.15
CA GLN A 95 -1.70 9.38 -27.11
C GLN A 95 -1.95 10.89 -27.05
N VAL A 96 -2.90 11.28 -26.21
CA VAL A 96 -3.34 12.65 -25.97
C VAL A 96 -3.24 12.98 -24.49
N ILE A 97 -3.38 14.26 -24.15
CA ILE A 97 -3.57 14.68 -22.77
C ILE A 97 -5.07 14.76 -22.54
N CYS A 98 -5.59 13.98 -21.60
CA CYS A 98 -6.99 13.97 -21.20
C CYS A 98 -7.06 14.07 -19.68
N SER A 99 -7.86 15.00 -19.15
CA SER A 99 -8.05 15.16 -17.70
C SER A 99 -9.43 15.75 -17.41
N PRO A 100 -10.07 15.39 -16.28
CA PRO A 100 -11.26 16.12 -15.82
C PRO A 100 -10.94 17.54 -15.32
N ASP A 101 -9.68 17.87 -15.05
CA ASP A 101 -9.24 19.20 -14.63
C ASP A 101 -8.65 19.98 -15.82
N VAL A 102 -9.35 21.04 -16.24
CA VAL A 102 -8.95 21.93 -17.33
C VAL A 102 -7.56 22.54 -17.10
N HIS A 103 -7.22 22.89 -15.87
CA HIS A 103 -5.96 23.57 -15.54
C HIS A 103 -4.75 22.65 -15.70
N ILE A 104 -4.94 21.34 -15.48
CA ILE A 104 -3.88 20.35 -15.77
C ILE A 104 -3.59 20.34 -17.27
N VAL A 105 -4.62 20.32 -18.10
CA VAL A 105 -4.46 20.27 -19.57
C VAL A 105 -3.88 21.58 -20.10
N GLU A 106 -4.37 22.74 -19.66
CA GLU A 106 -3.83 24.05 -20.00
C GLU A 106 -2.34 24.18 -19.65
N ARG A 107 -1.95 23.69 -18.47
CA ARG A 107 -0.56 23.70 -18.01
C ARG A 107 0.31 22.79 -18.86
N LEU A 108 -0.10 21.56 -19.13
CA LEU A 108 0.71 20.59 -19.87
C LEU A 108 0.82 20.94 -21.36
N LEU A 109 -0.24 21.49 -21.96
CA LEU A 109 -0.21 22.05 -23.32
C LEU A 109 0.46 23.43 -23.38
N ASN A 110 0.96 23.91 -22.24
CA ASN A 110 1.96 24.97 -22.16
C ASN A 110 1.53 26.28 -22.84
N GLN A 111 0.34 26.77 -22.51
CA GLN A 111 -0.10 28.10 -22.95
C GLN A 111 0.74 29.25 -22.33
N LYS A 112 1.65 28.98 -21.39
CA LYS A 112 2.58 29.96 -20.77
C LYS A 112 4.00 29.38 -20.59
N ARG A 113 4.94 29.86 -21.41
CA ARG A 113 6.35 29.41 -21.47
C ARG A 113 7.18 29.91 -20.27
N ARG A 114 8.04 29.04 -19.70
CA ARG A 114 9.17 29.48 -18.86
C ARG A 114 10.40 29.73 -19.76
N PRO A 115 11.02 30.92 -19.72
CA PRO A 115 12.22 31.19 -20.51
C PRO A 115 13.35 30.21 -20.17
N GLY A 116 13.95 29.58 -21.19
CA GLY A 116 15.12 28.69 -21.04
C GLY A 116 14.84 27.19 -20.94
N GLU A 117 13.58 26.76 -20.76
CA GLU A 117 13.21 25.33 -20.75
C GLU A 117 12.73 24.85 -22.13
N SER A 118 13.29 23.73 -22.61
CA SER A 118 12.84 23.04 -23.83
C SER A 118 11.46 22.44 -23.64
N HIS A 119 10.58 22.65 -24.60
CA HIS A 119 9.20 22.16 -24.52
C HIS A 119 9.15 20.63 -24.51
N PRO A 120 8.29 19.96 -23.72
CA PRO A 120 8.17 18.49 -23.73
C PRO A 120 7.91 17.90 -25.12
N ARG A 121 7.18 18.64 -25.96
CA ARG A 121 6.97 18.34 -27.39
C ARG A 121 8.25 18.11 -28.19
N GLU A 122 9.37 18.72 -27.82
CA GLU A 122 10.68 18.51 -28.47
C GLU A 122 11.24 17.10 -28.22
N ARG A 123 10.75 16.39 -27.19
CA ARG A 123 11.18 15.06 -26.78
C ARG A 123 10.14 13.96 -27.00
N LEU A 124 8.86 14.33 -27.02
CA LEU A 124 7.74 13.41 -27.21
C LEU A 124 6.71 14.03 -28.15
N MET A 125 6.55 13.42 -29.32
CA MET A 125 5.55 13.84 -30.30
C MET A 125 4.13 13.47 -29.84
N ARG A 126 3.14 14.11 -30.45
CA ARG A 126 1.71 13.80 -30.32
C ARG A 126 1.05 14.21 -29.00
N TYR A 127 1.53 13.73 -27.85
CA TYR A 127 0.93 14.07 -26.55
C TYR A 127 0.81 15.58 -26.32
N TYR A 128 1.87 16.31 -26.67
CA TYR A 128 1.98 17.76 -26.48
C TYR A 128 1.67 18.58 -27.74
N ASP A 129 1.09 17.95 -28.77
CA ASP A 129 0.62 18.71 -29.93
C ASP A 129 -0.59 19.55 -29.52
N PRO A 130 -0.73 20.81 -29.99
CA PRO A 130 -1.85 21.66 -29.61
C PRO A 130 -3.22 21.08 -29.94
N SER A 131 -3.30 20.29 -31.01
CA SER A 131 -4.50 19.59 -31.46
C SER A 131 -4.10 18.29 -32.15
N VAL A 132 -4.73 17.18 -31.74
CA VAL A 132 -4.52 15.83 -32.28
C VAL A 132 -5.84 15.37 -32.89
N ARG A 133 -5.89 15.26 -34.22
CA ARG A 133 -7.10 14.79 -34.91
C ARG A 133 -7.27 13.29 -34.77
N ALA A 134 -8.45 12.87 -34.31
CA ALA A 134 -8.86 11.48 -34.25
C ALA A 134 -9.05 10.89 -35.66
N THR A 135 -8.53 9.70 -35.89
CA THR A 135 -8.88 8.89 -37.07
C THR A 135 -9.87 7.78 -36.70
N LEU A 136 -10.66 7.33 -37.68
CA LEU A 136 -11.60 6.21 -37.47
C LEU A 136 -10.90 4.93 -36.98
N VAL A 137 -9.70 4.67 -37.48
CA VAL A 137 -8.88 3.50 -37.10
C VAL A 137 -8.47 3.60 -35.63
N GLU A 138 -8.03 4.77 -35.18
CA GLU A 138 -7.63 4.98 -33.79
C GLU A 138 -8.81 4.92 -32.82
N MET A 139 -9.97 5.45 -33.22
CA MET A 139 -11.19 5.34 -32.40
C MET A 139 -11.63 3.88 -32.27
N LYS A 140 -11.52 3.09 -33.36
CA LYS A 140 -11.82 1.65 -33.29
C LYS A 140 -10.82 0.90 -32.40
N ALA A 141 -9.54 1.20 -32.53
CA ALA A 141 -8.51 0.61 -31.67
C ALA A 141 -8.70 0.97 -30.19
N PHE A 142 -9.18 2.19 -29.90
CA PHE A 142 -9.54 2.60 -28.54
C PHE A 142 -10.75 1.83 -28.00
N GLU A 143 -11.81 1.69 -28.78
CA GLU A 143 -12.97 0.86 -28.44
C GLU A 143 -12.52 -0.57 -28.09
N ASP A 144 -11.77 -1.21 -28.99
CA ASP A 144 -11.31 -2.59 -28.83
C ASP A 144 -10.37 -2.74 -27.61
N PHE A 145 -9.49 -1.77 -27.37
CA PHE A 145 -8.61 -1.77 -26.20
C PHE A 145 -9.40 -1.68 -24.90
N THR A 146 -10.39 -0.79 -24.82
CA THR A 146 -11.22 -0.66 -23.60
C THR A 146 -12.03 -1.93 -23.33
N GLU A 147 -12.52 -2.61 -24.38
CA GLU A 147 -13.21 -3.88 -24.24
C GLU A 147 -12.27 -4.96 -23.68
N GLN A 148 -11.08 -5.10 -24.24
CA GLN A 148 -10.08 -6.03 -23.74
C GLN A 148 -9.64 -5.71 -22.30
N LEU A 149 -9.49 -4.43 -21.96
CA LEU A 149 -9.11 -3.97 -20.63
C LEU A 149 -10.15 -4.38 -19.59
N ILE A 150 -11.44 -4.12 -19.85
CA ILE A 150 -12.54 -4.50 -18.95
C ILE A 150 -12.69 -6.02 -18.84
N GLY A 151 -12.40 -6.74 -19.94
CA GLY A 151 -12.42 -8.20 -19.99
C GLY A 151 -11.37 -8.90 -19.11
N LEU A 152 -10.30 -8.23 -18.66
CA LEU A 152 -9.25 -8.85 -17.82
C LEU A 152 -9.76 -9.41 -16.49
N ARG A 153 -9.11 -10.44 -15.95
CA ARG A 153 -9.31 -10.85 -14.54
C ARG A 153 -9.06 -9.67 -13.57
N ARG A 154 -9.75 -9.63 -12.43
CA ARG A 154 -9.73 -8.48 -11.51
C ARG A 154 -8.32 -8.12 -11.06
N GLU A 155 -7.55 -9.12 -10.66
CA GLU A 155 -6.17 -8.95 -10.22
C GLU A 155 -5.30 -8.32 -11.32
N THR A 156 -5.42 -8.83 -12.56
CA THR A 156 -4.70 -8.32 -13.72
C THR A 156 -5.16 -6.92 -14.11
N TYR A 157 -6.47 -6.65 -14.09
CA TYR A 157 -7.04 -5.34 -14.34
C TYR A 157 -6.47 -4.28 -13.37
N LEU A 158 -6.42 -4.59 -12.07
CA LEU A 158 -5.91 -3.68 -11.04
C LEU A 158 -4.43 -3.33 -11.28
N ALA A 159 -3.62 -4.29 -11.73
CA ALA A 159 -2.23 -4.03 -12.06
C ALA A 159 -2.07 -3.24 -13.37
N VAL A 160 -2.83 -3.57 -14.40
CA VAL A 160 -2.79 -2.86 -15.68
C VAL A 160 -3.28 -1.41 -15.53
N ILE A 161 -4.38 -1.16 -14.83
CA ILE A 161 -4.86 0.21 -14.64
C ILE A 161 -3.86 1.03 -13.82
N GLN A 162 -3.19 0.42 -12.85
CA GLN A 162 -2.10 1.08 -12.12
C GLN A 162 -0.91 1.40 -13.03
N SER A 163 -0.53 0.46 -13.90
CA SER A 163 0.52 0.64 -14.90
C SER A 163 0.18 1.79 -15.87
N ILE A 164 -1.06 1.87 -16.35
CA ILE A 164 -1.58 2.97 -17.18
C ILE A 164 -1.52 4.31 -16.44
N ARG A 165 -2.02 4.39 -15.20
CA ARG A 165 -1.93 5.60 -14.35
C ARG A 165 -0.49 6.07 -14.19
N THR A 166 0.44 5.14 -13.94
CA THR A 166 1.87 5.46 -13.80
C THR A 166 2.48 5.95 -15.11
N TYR A 167 2.10 5.38 -16.24
CA TYR A 167 2.52 5.86 -17.56
C TYR A 167 2.00 7.29 -17.83
N VAL A 168 0.73 7.59 -17.54
CA VAL A 168 0.17 8.93 -17.74
C VAL A 168 0.78 9.94 -16.76
N ALA A 169 1.06 9.52 -15.52
CA ALA A 169 1.83 10.33 -14.59
C ALA A 169 3.24 10.64 -15.14
N ALA A 170 3.91 9.70 -15.80
CA ALA A 170 5.19 9.95 -16.47
C ALA A 170 5.05 10.99 -17.60
N VAL A 171 3.98 10.93 -18.41
CA VAL A 171 3.66 12.00 -19.36
C VAL A 171 3.56 13.32 -18.60
N HIS A 172 2.71 13.42 -17.58
CA HIS A 172 2.55 14.67 -16.83
C HIS A 172 3.87 15.20 -16.24
N ARG A 173 4.78 14.31 -15.83
CA ARG A 173 6.09 14.66 -15.27
C ARG A 173 7.12 15.16 -16.27
N MET A 174 6.91 14.96 -17.57
CA MET A 174 7.83 15.49 -18.60
C MET A 174 7.96 17.02 -18.59
N SER A 175 7.01 17.73 -17.98
CA SER A 175 7.00 19.19 -17.91
C SER A 175 7.77 19.75 -16.71
N ASP A 176 8.02 18.96 -15.66
CA ASP A 176 8.61 19.41 -14.39
C ASP A 176 9.79 18.55 -13.91
N ASP A 177 9.77 17.23 -14.11
CA ASP A 177 10.86 16.33 -13.69
C ASP A 177 11.08 15.17 -14.68
N LEU A 178 12.08 15.34 -15.56
CA LEU A 178 12.48 14.35 -16.56
C LEU A 178 13.06 13.06 -15.94
N ASN A 179 13.77 13.15 -14.81
CA ASN A 179 14.35 11.96 -14.17
C ASN A 179 13.25 11.07 -13.59
N LEU A 180 12.28 11.70 -12.94
CA LEU A 180 11.10 11.00 -12.43
C LEU A 180 10.25 10.45 -13.57
N ALA A 181 9.98 11.22 -14.63
CA ALA A 181 9.25 10.74 -15.80
C ALA A 181 9.87 9.47 -16.40
N TYR A 182 11.19 9.48 -16.59
CA TYR A 182 11.93 8.32 -17.12
C TYR A 182 11.82 7.10 -16.20
N THR A 183 11.94 7.32 -14.89
CA THR A 183 11.84 6.28 -13.87
C THR A 183 10.43 5.68 -13.80
N LEU A 184 9.39 6.51 -13.86
CA LEU A 184 7.98 6.07 -13.84
C LEU A 184 7.64 5.15 -15.02
N LEU A 185 8.22 5.40 -16.20
CA LEU A 185 8.05 4.54 -17.37
C LEU A 185 8.65 3.13 -17.17
N VAL A 186 9.78 3.04 -16.48
CA VAL A 186 10.35 1.73 -16.13
C VAL A 186 9.50 1.04 -15.06
N MET A 187 9.07 1.79 -14.03
CA MET A 187 8.20 1.27 -12.96
C MET A 187 6.86 0.74 -13.48
N CYS A 188 6.31 1.36 -14.53
CA CYS A 188 5.10 0.94 -15.23
C CYS A 188 5.16 -0.55 -15.61
N ILE A 189 6.26 -1.00 -16.23
CA ILE A 189 6.47 -2.40 -16.62
C ILE A 189 6.91 -3.25 -15.43
N GLU A 190 7.81 -2.75 -14.57
CA GLU A 190 8.25 -3.52 -13.39
C GLU A 190 7.10 -3.94 -12.49
N SER A 191 6.07 -3.09 -12.34
CA SER A 191 4.88 -3.40 -11.56
C SER A 191 4.08 -4.59 -12.12
N LEU A 192 4.11 -4.79 -13.45
CA LEU A 192 3.50 -5.94 -14.11
C LEU A 192 4.38 -7.19 -13.96
N VAL A 193 5.70 -7.03 -14.16
CA VAL A 193 6.69 -8.12 -14.03
C VAL A 193 6.65 -8.73 -12.64
N GLN A 194 6.64 -7.90 -11.59
CA GLN A 194 6.65 -8.40 -10.21
C GLN A 194 5.43 -9.26 -9.87
N LYS A 195 4.30 -9.03 -10.54
CA LYS A 195 3.03 -9.70 -10.25
C LYS A 195 2.68 -10.83 -11.24
N PHE A 196 3.13 -10.76 -12.50
CA PHE A 196 2.61 -11.62 -13.58
C PHE A 196 3.67 -12.07 -14.60
N ASP A 197 4.94 -12.12 -14.26
CA ASP A 197 5.96 -12.54 -15.23
C ASP A 197 5.87 -14.02 -15.63
N GLY A 198 5.31 -14.89 -14.78
CA GLY A 198 4.88 -16.25 -15.13
C GLY A 198 5.93 -17.12 -15.83
N HIS A 199 7.21 -16.74 -15.77
CA HIS A 199 8.25 -17.32 -16.61
C HIS A 199 9.04 -18.36 -15.83
N GLU A 200 9.00 -19.60 -16.30
CA GLU A 200 9.91 -20.64 -15.81
C GLU A 200 11.31 -20.44 -16.42
N PRO A 201 12.35 -20.31 -15.58
CA PRO A 201 13.69 -20.01 -16.04
C PRO A 201 14.32 -21.17 -16.83
N LYS A 202 14.93 -20.88 -17.98
CA LYS A 202 15.71 -21.86 -18.75
C LYS A 202 17.19 -21.51 -18.76
N TRP A 203 18.06 -22.51 -18.57
CA TRP A 203 19.52 -22.35 -18.53
C TRP A 203 20.12 -21.56 -19.71
N PRO A 204 19.67 -21.76 -20.98
CA PRO A 204 20.19 -21.00 -22.12
C PRO A 204 19.93 -19.48 -22.05
N ASN A 205 19.02 -19.02 -21.20
CA ASN A 205 18.66 -17.60 -21.05
C ASN A 205 19.65 -16.84 -20.13
N VAL A 206 20.60 -17.53 -19.49
CA VAL A 206 21.64 -16.92 -18.67
C VAL A 206 22.77 -16.39 -19.58
N PRO A 207 23.23 -15.13 -19.40
CA PRO A 207 24.33 -14.56 -20.19
C PRO A 207 25.59 -15.44 -20.23
N GLU A 208 26.26 -15.47 -21.38
CA GLU A 208 27.35 -16.41 -21.65
C GLU A 208 28.54 -16.27 -20.69
N ASP A 209 28.88 -15.03 -20.36
CA ASP A 209 29.91 -14.65 -19.40
C ASP A 209 29.68 -15.26 -18.01
N LYS A 210 28.41 -15.46 -17.62
CA LYS A 210 28.01 -16.04 -16.34
C LYS A 210 27.81 -17.55 -16.39
N ARG A 211 27.37 -18.11 -17.51
CA ARG A 211 27.20 -19.58 -17.67
C ARG A 211 28.53 -20.29 -17.93
N ARG A 212 29.50 -19.67 -18.62
CA ARG A 212 30.73 -20.32 -19.10
C ARG A 212 31.55 -20.99 -18.00
N GLY A 213 31.64 -20.37 -16.82
CA GLY A 213 32.34 -20.97 -15.68
C GLY A 213 31.63 -22.20 -15.13
N VAL A 214 30.30 -22.15 -15.08
CA VAL A 214 29.44 -23.25 -14.60
C VAL A 214 29.40 -24.37 -15.64
N ASP A 215 29.16 -24.07 -16.92
CA ASP A 215 29.16 -25.05 -18.02
C ASP A 215 30.49 -25.81 -18.11
N LYS A 216 31.61 -25.11 -17.91
CA LYS A 216 32.94 -25.74 -17.87
C LYS A 216 33.12 -26.64 -16.65
N ALA A 217 32.57 -26.27 -15.49
CA ALA A 217 32.64 -27.08 -14.28
C ALA A 217 31.72 -28.32 -14.35
N LEU A 218 30.64 -28.23 -15.13
CA LEU A 218 29.69 -29.32 -15.38
C LEU A 218 30.08 -30.21 -16.57
N ALA A 219 31.15 -29.87 -17.30
CA ALA A 219 31.60 -30.63 -18.46
C ALA A 219 32.10 -32.02 -18.03
N GLY A 220 31.38 -33.08 -18.44
CA GLY A 220 31.68 -34.47 -18.10
C GLY A 220 30.96 -35.01 -16.87
N ILE A 221 30.03 -34.25 -16.29
CA ILE A 221 29.07 -34.73 -15.29
C ILE A 221 27.84 -35.27 -16.03
N ASP A 222 27.22 -36.31 -15.47
CA ASP A 222 25.94 -36.85 -15.98
C ASP A 222 24.85 -35.77 -16.06
N ASP A 223 23.88 -35.95 -16.95
CA ASP A 223 22.87 -34.94 -17.24
C ASP A 223 21.96 -34.61 -16.04
N GLU A 224 21.65 -35.59 -15.19
CA GLU A 224 20.75 -35.40 -14.04
C GLU A 224 21.37 -34.51 -12.94
N PRO A 225 22.60 -34.77 -12.45
CA PRO A 225 23.26 -33.87 -11.49
C PRO A 225 23.61 -32.51 -12.12
N ALA A 226 23.97 -32.48 -13.40
CA ALA A 226 24.27 -31.23 -14.10
C ALA A 226 23.02 -30.34 -14.22
N GLN A 227 21.85 -30.93 -14.47
CA GLN A 227 20.59 -30.20 -14.51
C GLN A 227 20.19 -29.67 -13.13
N ALA A 228 20.33 -30.46 -12.06
CA ALA A 228 20.04 -30.02 -10.70
C ALA A 228 20.88 -28.82 -10.26
N VAL A 229 22.16 -28.77 -10.64
CA VAL A 229 23.03 -27.61 -10.37
C VAL A 229 22.60 -26.39 -11.19
N LYS A 230 22.23 -26.57 -12.47
CA LYS A 230 21.71 -25.48 -13.31
C LYS A 230 20.43 -24.90 -12.73
N ASP A 231 19.50 -25.75 -12.27
CA ASP A 231 18.24 -25.35 -11.65
C ASP A 231 18.49 -24.58 -10.35
N ALA A 232 19.38 -25.05 -9.47
CA ALA A 232 19.75 -24.34 -8.24
C ALA A 232 20.42 -22.97 -8.50
N VAL A 233 21.19 -22.85 -9.59
CA VAL A 233 21.78 -21.56 -9.99
C VAL A 233 20.72 -20.63 -10.58
N LEU A 234 19.77 -21.17 -11.36
CA LEU A 234 18.63 -20.40 -11.86
C LEU A 234 17.81 -19.82 -10.70
N ASP A 235 17.58 -20.59 -9.64
CA ASP A 235 16.89 -20.12 -8.42
C ASP A 235 17.56 -18.92 -7.74
N VAL A 236 18.87 -18.71 -7.93
CA VAL A 236 19.62 -17.57 -7.37
C VAL A 236 19.72 -16.39 -8.35
N ILE A 237 19.78 -16.66 -9.66
CA ILE A 237 19.94 -15.63 -10.69
C ILE A 237 18.59 -15.02 -11.10
N TYR A 238 17.55 -15.83 -11.28
CA TYR A 238 16.23 -15.37 -11.75
C TYR A 238 15.47 -14.44 -10.80
N PRO A 239 15.65 -14.46 -9.47
CA PRO A 239 15.12 -13.43 -8.59
C PRO A 239 15.61 -12.01 -8.94
N ARG A 240 16.66 -11.85 -9.77
CA ARG A 240 17.14 -10.53 -10.20
C ARG A 240 16.13 -9.89 -11.16
N LEU A 241 15.33 -8.99 -10.61
CA LEU A 241 14.26 -8.22 -11.24
C LEU A 241 14.62 -7.65 -12.64
N GLY A 242 15.88 -7.26 -12.88
CA GLY A 242 16.32 -6.74 -14.17
C GLY A 242 16.27 -7.74 -15.33
N HIS A 243 16.55 -9.03 -15.10
CA HIS A 243 16.47 -10.03 -16.18
C HIS A 243 15.01 -10.36 -16.52
N ARG A 244 14.18 -10.55 -15.47
CA ARG A 244 12.73 -10.73 -15.59
C ARG A 244 12.08 -9.58 -16.36
N PHE A 245 12.53 -8.34 -16.11
CA PHE A 245 12.08 -7.15 -16.82
C PHE A 245 12.34 -7.21 -18.33
N VAL A 246 13.57 -7.55 -18.74
CA VAL A 246 13.94 -7.65 -20.17
C VAL A 246 13.11 -8.75 -20.86
N GLN A 247 13.05 -9.94 -20.26
CA GLN A 247 12.32 -11.08 -20.82
C GLN A 247 10.82 -10.80 -20.97
N PHE A 248 10.22 -10.16 -19.96
CA PHE A 248 8.82 -9.78 -20.02
C PHE A 248 8.53 -8.83 -21.19
N ILE A 249 9.39 -7.82 -21.41
CA ILE A 249 9.24 -6.90 -22.55
C ILE A 249 9.34 -7.67 -23.87
N LEU A 250 10.37 -8.49 -24.05
CA LEU A 250 10.56 -9.25 -25.28
C LEU A 250 9.38 -10.20 -25.57
N ALA A 251 8.80 -10.82 -24.53
CA ALA A 251 7.64 -11.69 -24.66
C ALA A 251 6.33 -10.93 -25.00
N HIS A 252 6.26 -9.64 -24.70
CA HIS A 252 5.08 -8.79 -24.88
C HIS A 252 5.31 -7.67 -25.90
N LEU A 253 6.28 -7.79 -26.81
CA LEU A 253 6.33 -6.92 -27.98
C LEU A 253 5.41 -7.46 -29.08
N PRO A 254 4.60 -6.60 -29.72
CA PRO A 254 3.73 -7.03 -30.79
C PRO A 254 4.57 -7.38 -32.03
N ALA A 255 4.08 -8.31 -32.85
CA ALA A 255 4.82 -8.84 -33.99
C ALA A 255 5.17 -7.77 -35.05
N ASP A 256 4.33 -6.75 -35.17
CA ASP A 256 4.47 -5.64 -36.09
C ASP A 256 5.32 -4.47 -35.54
N TYR A 257 5.86 -4.59 -34.32
CA TYR A 257 6.64 -3.54 -33.66
C TYR A 257 7.81 -3.03 -34.50
N PHE A 258 8.55 -3.90 -35.17
CA PHE A 258 9.71 -3.51 -36.01
C PHE A 258 9.33 -3.23 -37.48
N THR A 259 8.04 -3.16 -37.80
CA THR A 259 7.52 -2.99 -39.17
C THR A 259 6.50 -1.85 -39.22
N ALA A 260 5.20 -2.12 -39.35
CA ALA A 260 4.15 -1.10 -39.48
C ALA A 260 4.17 -0.05 -38.35
N GLN A 261 4.47 -0.45 -37.11
CA GLN A 261 4.57 0.51 -36.00
C GLN A 261 5.84 1.37 -36.05
N ALA A 262 6.90 0.88 -36.71
CA ALA A 262 8.16 1.58 -36.88
C ALA A 262 8.09 2.59 -38.04
N ASP A 263 7.26 2.34 -39.07
CA ASP A 263 7.04 3.25 -40.22
C ASP A 263 6.51 4.63 -39.79
N ALA A 264 5.76 4.67 -38.68
CA ALA A 264 5.25 5.92 -38.09
C ALA A 264 6.28 6.70 -37.27
N GLN A 265 7.52 6.21 -37.13
CA GLN A 265 8.56 6.80 -36.29
C GLN A 265 9.72 7.34 -37.14
N LYS A 266 10.35 8.42 -36.66
CA LYS A 266 11.42 9.09 -37.41
C LYS A 266 12.73 8.27 -37.43
N HIS A 267 13.13 7.74 -36.27
CA HIS A 267 14.31 6.89 -36.12
C HIS A 267 14.03 5.77 -35.11
N PRO A 268 13.35 4.68 -35.53
CA PRO A 268 13.00 3.58 -34.65
C PRO A 268 14.22 2.74 -34.25
N ILE A 269 14.19 2.15 -33.05
CA ILE A 269 15.23 1.24 -32.58
C ILE A 269 15.27 -0.05 -33.43
N GLY A 270 16.48 -0.51 -33.74
CA GLY A 270 16.70 -1.79 -34.41
C GLY A 270 16.52 -2.98 -33.46
N ARG A 271 16.05 -4.13 -33.99
CA ARG A 271 15.87 -5.36 -33.19
C ARG A 271 17.15 -5.85 -32.52
N ARG A 272 18.30 -5.67 -33.17
CA ARG A 272 19.61 -6.11 -32.64
C ARG A 272 20.05 -5.30 -31.43
N ASP A 273 19.65 -4.04 -31.38
CA ASP A 273 20.09 -3.10 -30.35
C ASP A 273 19.13 -3.03 -29.15
N LEU A 274 17.91 -3.57 -29.31
CA LEU A 274 16.87 -3.58 -28.29
C LEU A 274 17.35 -4.17 -26.97
N GLU A 275 17.97 -5.34 -27.00
CA GLU A 275 18.36 -6.02 -25.75
C GLU A 275 19.42 -5.22 -24.98
N ALA A 276 20.41 -4.65 -25.68
CA ALA A 276 21.42 -3.78 -25.07
C ALA A 276 20.78 -2.52 -24.45
N ALA A 277 19.84 -1.89 -25.16
CA ALA A 277 19.12 -0.72 -24.64
C ALA A 277 18.25 -1.05 -23.42
N LEU A 278 17.60 -2.22 -23.38
CA LEU A 278 16.78 -2.67 -22.24
C LEU A 278 17.63 -2.96 -20.99
N GLN A 279 18.79 -3.58 -21.16
CA GLN A 279 19.73 -3.81 -20.05
C GLN A 279 20.20 -2.50 -19.44
N ASN A 280 20.52 -1.51 -20.29
CA ASN A 280 20.92 -0.18 -19.84
C ASN A 280 19.75 0.59 -19.17
N LEU A 281 18.54 0.49 -19.73
CA LEU A 281 17.31 1.11 -19.19
C LEU A 281 17.08 0.73 -17.71
N TYR A 282 17.16 -0.57 -17.40
CA TYR A 282 17.01 -1.04 -16.02
C TYR A 282 18.14 -0.51 -15.12
N GLY A 283 19.37 -0.45 -15.63
CA GLY A 283 20.51 0.12 -14.92
C GLY A 283 20.33 1.60 -14.57
N VAL A 284 19.85 2.42 -15.52
CA VAL A 284 19.56 3.84 -15.30
C VAL A 284 18.53 4.03 -14.19
N ARG A 285 17.40 3.31 -14.28
CA ARG A 285 16.36 3.36 -13.23
C ARG A 285 16.90 2.90 -11.87
N SER A 286 17.63 1.79 -11.83
CA SER A 286 18.20 1.26 -10.59
C SER A 286 19.14 2.26 -9.92
N ASN A 287 19.96 2.96 -10.71
CA ASN A 287 20.85 3.99 -10.20
C ASN A 287 20.08 5.18 -9.64
N TYR A 288 19.05 5.66 -10.34
CA TYR A 288 18.24 6.78 -9.84
C TYR A 288 17.50 6.40 -8.54
N VAL A 289 16.86 5.24 -8.47
CA VAL A 289 16.06 4.83 -7.29
C VAL A 289 16.95 4.55 -6.07
N HIS A 290 18.11 3.91 -6.25
CA HIS A 290 18.95 3.47 -5.12
C HIS A 290 20.07 4.45 -4.75
N THR A 291 20.51 5.30 -5.69
CA THR A 291 21.63 6.22 -5.47
C THR A 291 21.30 7.67 -5.84
N LEU A 292 20.06 7.97 -6.27
CA LEU A 292 19.62 9.29 -6.73
C LEU A 292 20.52 9.89 -7.81
N LYS A 293 21.20 9.03 -8.58
CA LYS A 293 22.03 9.46 -9.70
C LYS A 293 21.12 9.90 -10.85
N PRO A 294 21.12 11.19 -11.23
CA PRO A 294 20.26 11.69 -12.30
C PRO A 294 20.76 11.20 -13.67
N LEU A 295 19.89 11.35 -14.67
CA LEU A 295 20.27 11.29 -16.08
C LEU A 295 21.37 12.32 -16.38
N THR A 296 22.20 12.04 -17.39
CA THR A 296 23.26 12.95 -17.82
C THR A 296 22.70 14.26 -18.32
N LYS A 297 23.47 15.35 -18.20
CA LYS A 297 23.01 16.67 -18.66
C LYS A 297 22.77 16.66 -20.16
N GLU A 298 23.62 15.95 -20.89
CA GLU A 298 23.56 15.72 -22.33
C GLU A 298 22.23 15.08 -22.71
N PHE A 299 21.81 14.03 -21.99
CA PHE A 299 20.49 13.41 -22.20
C PHE A 299 19.34 14.37 -21.85
N LEU A 300 19.45 15.13 -20.77
CA LEU A 300 18.41 16.08 -20.37
C LEU A 300 18.25 17.24 -21.38
N HIS A 301 19.32 17.66 -22.03
CA HIS A 301 19.31 18.68 -23.09
C HIS A 301 19.04 18.13 -24.49
N PHE A 302 18.92 16.81 -24.65
CA PHE A 302 18.62 16.17 -25.92
C PHE A 302 17.21 16.53 -26.41
N THR A 303 17.13 17.04 -27.64
CA THR A 303 15.89 17.49 -28.31
C THR A 303 15.77 16.82 -29.68
N SER A 304 15.24 15.61 -29.68
CA SER A 304 14.98 14.85 -30.92
C SER A 304 13.90 13.81 -30.69
N HIS A 305 13.29 13.38 -31.80
CA HIS A 305 12.26 12.33 -31.85
C HIS A 305 12.83 10.97 -32.27
N GLY A 306 14.15 10.79 -32.20
CA GLY A 306 14.75 9.45 -32.30
C GLY A 306 14.45 8.63 -31.06
N GLU A 307 14.36 7.30 -31.20
CA GLU A 307 14.00 6.41 -30.09
C GLU A 307 15.17 6.06 -29.15
N THR A 308 16.39 6.25 -29.63
CA THR A 308 17.61 5.96 -28.88
C THR A 308 18.60 7.11 -28.96
N TYR A 309 19.41 7.22 -27.93
CA TYR A 309 20.52 8.14 -27.79
C TYR A 309 21.73 7.37 -27.25
N GLU A 310 22.89 7.60 -27.85
CA GLU A 310 24.14 7.00 -27.37
C GLU A 310 24.75 7.92 -26.31
N ASP A 311 24.84 7.43 -25.09
CA ASP A 311 25.39 8.16 -23.93
C ASP A 311 26.59 7.38 -23.38
N ALA A 312 27.80 7.94 -23.51
CA ALA A 312 29.05 7.32 -23.05
C ALA A 312 29.18 5.84 -23.47
N ASP A 313 29.10 5.57 -24.78
CA ASP A 313 29.18 4.26 -25.44
C ASP A 313 28.06 3.27 -25.04
N LYS A 314 26.98 3.76 -24.42
CA LYS A 314 25.79 2.97 -24.09
C LYS A 314 24.57 3.47 -24.83
N LEU A 315 23.87 2.54 -25.47
CA LEU A 315 22.59 2.83 -26.07
C LEU A 315 21.52 3.02 -25.00
N THR A 316 20.90 4.18 -24.98
CA THR A 316 19.86 4.56 -24.01
C THR A 316 18.58 4.90 -24.75
N PHE A 317 17.43 4.47 -24.22
CA PHE A 317 16.15 4.90 -24.76
C PHE A 317 15.94 6.39 -24.54
N THR A 318 15.44 7.10 -25.55
CA THR A 318 14.90 8.44 -25.36
C THR A 318 13.49 8.35 -24.80
N PHE A 319 12.88 9.49 -24.45
CA PHE A 319 11.47 9.51 -24.07
C PHE A 319 10.57 9.00 -25.20
N GLN A 320 10.74 9.47 -26.43
CA GLN A 320 9.96 8.99 -27.59
C GLN A 320 10.00 7.46 -27.70
N GLY A 321 11.20 6.86 -27.63
CA GLY A 321 11.38 5.41 -27.73
C GLY A 321 10.78 4.67 -26.54
N LEU A 322 11.00 5.16 -25.32
CA LEU A 322 10.51 4.52 -24.11
C LEU A 322 8.98 4.57 -23.99
N PHE A 323 8.35 5.71 -24.30
CA PHE A 323 6.89 5.83 -24.31
C PHE A 323 6.26 4.87 -25.32
N ARG A 324 6.81 4.79 -26.54
CA ARG A 324 6.34 3.85 -27.56
C ARG A 324 6.49 2.40 -27.11
N LEU A 325 7.66 2.03 -26.60
CA LEU A 325 7.97 0.69 -26.10
C LEU A 325 7.01 0.27 -25.00
N VAL A 326 6.89 1.08 -23.94
CA VAL A 326 6.05 0.78 -22.78
C VAL A 326 4.59 0.65 -23.19
N ARG A 327 4.09 1.58 -24.02
CA ARG A 327 2.71 1.51 -24.53
C ARG A 327 2.46 0.24 -25.33
N ALA A 328 3.37 -0.12 -26.25
CA ALA A 328 3.24 -1.33 -27.05
C ALA A 328 3.21 -2.58 -26.17
N VAL A 329 4.09 -2.66 -25.16
CA VAL A 329 4.14 -3.78 -24.21
C VAL A 329 2.86 -3.89 -23.39
N VAL A 330 2.35 -2.79 -22.84
CA VAL A 330 1.12 -2.81 -22.03
C VAL A 330 -0.09 -3.18 -22.87
N ILE A 331 -0.23 -2.64 -24.09
CA ILE A 331 -1.34 -3.00 -24.99
C ILE A 331 -1.28 -4.49 -25.34
N GLU A 332 -0.10 -5.00 -25.70
CA GLU A 332 0.08 -6.40 -26.07
C GLU A 332 -0.11 -7.35 -24.88
N TYR A 333 0.31 -6.95 -23.68
CA TYR A 333 0.03 -7.67 -22.43
C TYR A 333 -1.48 -7.77 -22.18
N VAL A 334 -2.21 -6.65 -22.32
CA VAL A 334 -3.67 -6.66 -22.25
C VAL A 334 -4.26 -7.58 -23.31
N ARG A 335 -3.76 -7.55 -24.55
CA ARG A 335 -4.28 -8.40 -25.64
C ARG A 335 -4.10 -9.89 -25.36
N LYS A 336 -2.96 -10.30 -24.80
CA LYS A 336 -2.63 -11.72 -24.52
C LYS A 336 -3.26 -12.26 -23.23
N ALA A 337 -3.49 -11.40 -22.24
CA ALA A 337 -3.97 -11.82 -20.94
C ALA A 337 -5.42 -12.34 -20.97
N ASP A 338 -5.70 -13.33 -20.10
CA ASP A 338 -6.99 -14.01 -20.02
C ASP A 338 -8.16 -13.05 -19.82
N LYS A 339 -9.24 -13.32 -20.56
CA LYS A 339 -10.50 -12.60 -20.47
C LYS A 339 -11.54 -13.44 -19.76
N VAL A 340 -12.26 -12.80 -18.85
CA VAL A 340 -13.34 -13.41 -18.07
C VAL A 340 -14.56 -12.50 -18.15
N GLU A 341 -15.70 -13.04 -18.55
CA GLU A 341 -16.97 -12.30 -18.63
C GLU A 341 -17.50 -11.94 -17.24
N HIS A 342 -17.36 -12.86 -16.27
CA HIS A 342 -17.93 -12.71 -14.93
C HIS A 342 -17.01 -13.28 -13.85
N GLU A 343 -16.73 -12.48 -12.82
CA GLU A 343 -15.81 -12.81 -11.73
C GLU A 343 -16.29 -12.17 -10.43
N PRO A 344 -17.14 -12.84 -9.63
CA PRO A 344 -17.60 -12.33 -8.34
C PRO A 344 -16.42 -11.92 -7.44
N TYR A 345 -16.43 -10.66 -6.97
CA TYR A 345 -15.34 -10.11 -6.17
C TYR A 345 -15.87 -9.03 -5.21
N HIS A 346 -15.31 -8.91 -4.01
CA HIS A 346 -15.69 -7.85 -3.07
C HIS A 346 -15.00 -6.51 -3.41
N TYR A 347 -15.50 -5.82 -4.43
CA TYR A 347 -14.90 -4.58 -4.97
C TYR A 347 -15.27 -3.30 -4.22
N GLU A 348 -16.10 -3.35 -3.18
CA GLU A 348 -16.54 -2.15 -2.44
C GLU A 348 -15.36 -1.36 -1.88
N TRP A 349 -14.37 -2.06 -1.32
CA TRP A 349 -13.18 -1.47 -0.72
C TRP A 349 -12.19 -0.89 -1.72
N ASP A 350 -12.40 -1.11 -3.02
CA ASP A 350 -11.59 -0.51 -4.08
C ASP A 350 -12.07 0.92 -4.44
N ASN A 351 -13.16 1.39 -3.83
CA ASN A 351 -13.66 2.74 -4.03
C ASN A 351 -12.70 3.77 -3.40
N PRO A 352 -12.10 4.69 -4.19
CA PRO A 352 -11.13 5.66 -3.68
C PRO A 352 -11.71 6.64 -2.65
N HIS A 353 -13.04 6.79 -2.59
CA HIS A 353 -13.72 7.71 -1.69
C HIS A 353 -14.19 7.07 -0.38
N LEU A 354 -13.87 5.79 -0.13
CA LEU A 354 -14.17 5.13 1.15
C LEU A 354 -12.96 5.19 2.08
N LEU A 355 -13.21 5.66 3.31
CA LEU A 355 -12.22 5.69 4.38
C LEU A 355 -12.51 4.58 5.39
N ARG A 356 -11.45 3.88 5.82
CA ARG A 356 -11.52 2.96 6.96
C ARG A 356 -11.06 3.70 8.22
N ILE A 357 -11.98 3.91 9.14
CA ILE A 357 -11.72 4.60 10.41
C ILE A 357 -11.83 3.58 11.54
N LYS A 358 -10.81 3.53 12.41
CA LYS A 358 -10.87 2.74 13.65
C LYS A 358 -11.73 3.52 14.65
N LEU A 359 -12.88 2.97 15.01
CA LEU A 359 -13.75 3.56 16.04
C LEU A 359 -13.05 3.55 17.40
N ASP A 360 -13.23 4.64 18.15
CA ASP A 360 -12.75 4.75 19.52
C ASP A 360 -13.33 3.60 20.38
N PRO A 361 -12.54 2.96 21.27
CA PRO A 361 -13.04 1.87 22.10
C PRO A 361 -14.26 2.21 22.93
N SER A 362 -14.47 3.47 23.33
CA SER A 362 -15.67 3.86 24.09
C SER A 362 -16.99 3.55 23.35
N ALA A 363 -16.97 3.46 22.02
CA ALA A 363 -18.15 3.16 21.21
C ALA A 363 -18.52 1.66 21.16
N TRP A 364 -17.59 0.75 21.48
CA TRP A 364 -17.81 -0.70 21.30
C TRP A 364 -17.32 -1.58 22.46
N LEU A 365 -16.49 -1.08 23.38
CA LEU A 365 -15.94 -1.86 24.49
C LEU A 365 -17.02 -2.45 25.41
N TYR A 366 -18.19 -1.80 25.47
CA TYR A 366 -19.31 -2.21 26.32
C TYR A 366 -20.31 -3.13 25.62
N ASP A 367 -20.14 -3.40 24.32
CA ASP A 367 -21.00 -4.31 23.56
C ASP A 367 -20.59 -5.78 23.76
N PRO A 368 -21.42 -6.64 24.38
CA PRO A 368 -21.14 -8.06 24.50
C PRO A 368 -21.12 -8.77 23.15
N GLU A 369 -21.85 -8.30 22.14
CA GLU A 369 -21.96 -9.01 20.86
C GLU A 369 -20.64 -9.01 20.06
N GLY A 370 -19.79 -8.00 20.23
CA GLY A 370 -18.45 -8.01 19.66
C GLY A 370 -17.45 -9.00 20.28
N LEU A 371 -17.73 -9.57 21.47
CA LEU A 371 -16.81 -10.50 22.14
C LEU A 371 -17.08 -11.96 21.73
N ASN A 372 -16.05 -12.60 21.17
CA ASN A 372 -16.03 -14.01 20.80
C ASN A 372 -14.66 -14.65 21.12
N ALA A 373 -14.48 -15.94 20.82
CA ALA A 373 -13.28 -16.71 21.14
C ALA A 373 -11.97 -16.17 20.54
N HIS A 374 -12.05 -15.27 19.54
CA HIS A 374 -10.92 -14.69 18.82
C HIS A 374 -10.73 -13.18 19.05
N THR A 375 -11.67 -12.49 19.71
CA THR A 375 -11.63 -11.02 19.86
C THR A 375 -11.17 -10.53 21.23
N SER A 376 -10.88 -11.42 22.19
CA SER A 376 -10.46 -11.05 23.55
C SER A 376 -9.32 -10.03 23.60
N ARG A 377 -8.30 -10.19 22.74
CA ARG A 377 -7.17 -9.26 22.66
C ARG A 377 -7.58 -7.84 22.24
N ARG A 378 -8.55 -7.71 21.33
CA ARG A 378 -9.08 -6.41 20.92
C ARG A 378 -9.74 -5.69 22.11
N TYR A 379 -10.46 -6.41 22.95
CA TYR A 379 -11.09 -5.84 24.15
C TYR A 379 -10.05 -5.43 25.20
N LEU A 380 -9.00 -6.22 25.40
CA LEU A 380 -7.87 -5.83 26.25
C LEU A 380 -7.22 -4.53 25.74
N GLU A 381 -6.89 -4.45 24.45
CA GLU A 381 -6.31 -3.25 23.84
C GLU A 381 -7.20 -2.03 24.04
N GLY A 382 -8.51 -2.18 23.80
CA GLY A 382 -9.48 -1.12 23.97
C GLY A 382 -9.58 -0.62 25.41
N LEU A 383 -9.63 -1.54 26.39
CA LEU A 383 -9.67 -1.18 27.80
C LEU A 383 -8.39 -0.47 28.23
N VAL A 384 -7.22 -0.97 27.85
CA VAL A 384 -5.92 -0.37 28.19
C VAL A 384 -5.82 1.05 27.67
N LEU A 385 -6.29 1.32 26.45
CA LEU A 385 -6.31 2.68 25.90
C LEU A 385 -7.22 3.60 26.71
N LEU A 386 -8.42 3.15 27.07
CA LEU A 386 -9.35 3.97 27.87
C LEU A 386 -8.82 4.20 29.29
N LEU A 387 -8.18 3.20 29.90
CA LEU A 387 -7.56 3.32 31.22
C LEU A 387 -6.44 4.35 31.22
N ASP A 388 -5.52 4.30 30.25
CA ASP A 388 -4.47 5.31 30.10
C ASP A 388 -5.05 6.73 29.99
N GLN A 389 -6.05 6.93 29.12
CA GLN A 389 -6.73 8.22 28.99
C GLN A 389 -7.33 8.70 30.32
N CYS A 390 -7.94 7.79 31.09
CA CYS A 390 -8.46 8.08 32.42
C CYS A 390 -7.37 8.43 33.43
N LEU A 391 -6.24 7.73 33.41
CA LEU A 391 -5.12 7.97 34.33
C LEU A 391 -4.44 9.31 34.05
N VAL A 392 -4.30 9.70 32.77
CA VAL A 392 -3.76 11.01 32.36
C VAL A 392 -4.68 12.16 32.75
N GLU A 393 -5.98 12.00 32.53
CA GLU A 393 -7.00 13.03 32.79
C GLU A 393 -7.57 12.98 34.21
N PHE A 394 -7.07 12.10 35.08
CA PHE A 394 -7.57 11.92 36.44
C PHE A 394 -7.66 13.24 37.22
N PRO A 395 -8.76 13.52 37.97
CA PRO A 395 -9.97 12.71 38.17
C PRO A 395 -11.13 13.01 37.19
N ASN A 396 -10.87 13.76 36.12
CA ASN A 396 -11.92 14.37 35.29
C ASN A 396 -12.58 13.38 34.32
N ARG A 397 -11.86 12.33 33.94
CA ARG A 397 -12.36 11.30 33.03
C ARG A 397 -12.57 10.00 33.78
N LYS A 398 -13.71 9.35 33.54
CA LYS A 398 -14.16 8.15 34.23
C LYS A 398 -14.66 7.11 33.23
N LEU A 399 -14.64 5.84 33.63
CA LEU A 399 -15.13 4.72 32.82
C LEU A 399 -16.22 3.97 33.56
N ARG A 400 -17.01 3.22 32.80
CA ARG A 400 -17.98 2.27 33.34
C ARG A 400 -17.33 0.90 33.44
N HIS A 401 -17.73 0.10 34.41
CA HIS A 401 -17.35 -1.30 34.45
C HIS A 401 -18.04 -2.11 33.32
N PRO A 402 -17.31 -2.86 32.46
CA PRO A 402 -17.88 -3.61 31.34
C PRO A 402 -18.44 -4.98 31.76
N THR A 403 -19.29 -5.03 32.80
CA THR A 403 -19.83 -6.28 33.38
C THR A 403 -20.46 -7.22 32.35
N PRO A 404 -21.35 -6.76 31.45
CA PRO A 404 -22.02 -7.65 30.49
C PRO A 404 -21.04 -8.37 29.54
N VAL A 405 -19.94 -7.71 29.20
CA VAL A 405 -18.88 -8.25 28.34
C VAL A 405 -18.06 -9.30 29.09
N ILE A 406 -17.71 -9.03 30.35
CA ILE A 406 -16.99 -9.97 31.22
C ILE A 406 -17.83 -11.23 31.47
N ASP A 407 -19.13 -11.09 31.71
CA ASP A 407 -20.04 -12.23 31.93
C ASP A 407 -20.18 -13.13 30.70
N LYS A 408 -20.18 -12.54 29.50
CA LYS A 408 -20.17 -13.31 28.25
C LYS A 408 -18.82 -14.00 28.04
N GLY A 409 -17.71 -13.28 28.22
CA GLY A 409 -16.37 -13.84 28.06
C GLY A 409 -16.10 -15.01 29.01
N SER A 410 -16.60 -14.94 30.24
CA SER A 410 -16.48 -16.02 31.24
C SER A 410 -17.16 -17.31 30.76
N ARG A 411 -18.31 -17.19 30.07
CA ARG A 411 -19.00 -18.34 29.45
C ARG A 411 -18.28 -18.91 28.23
N LEU A 412 -17.48 -18.09 27.54
CA LEU A 412 -16.74 -18.48 26.32
C LEU A 412 -15.31 -18.94 26.60
N GLN A 413 -14.81 -18.83 27.83
CA GLN A 413 -13.40 -19.05 28.19
C GLN A 413 -12.87 -20.44 27.79
N ALA A 414 -13.72 -21.46 27.84
CA ALA A 414 -13.38 -22.84 27.44
C ALA A 414 -13.14 -22.97 25.92
N GLN A 415 -13.74 -22.11 25.11
CA GLN A 415 -13.63 -22.09 23.65
C GLN A 415 -12.44 -21.24 23.16
N MET A 416 -11.86 -20.42 24.04
CA MET A 416 -10.71 -19.57 23.73
C MET A 416 -9.41 -20.39 23.67
N SER A 417 -8.55 -20.05 22.71
CA SER A 417 -7.15 -20.50 22.71
C SER A 417 -6.42 -19.95 23.94
N ALA A 418 -5.30 -20.58 24.34
CA ALA A 418 -4.55 -20.15 25.52
C ALA A 418 -4.15 -18.65 25.49
N PRO A 419 -3.64 -18.09 24.37
CA PRO A 419 -3.35 -16.65 24.30
C PRO A 419 -4.59 -15.77 24.47
N MET A 420 -5.71 -16.12 23.83
CA MET A 420 -6.96 -15.35 23.94
C MET A 420 -7.56 -15.41 25.33
N ARG A 421 -7.37 -16.54 26.04
CA ARG A 421 -7.77 -16.70 27.43
C ARG A 421 -6.96 -15.78 28.35
N VAL A 422 -5.65 -15.68 28.16
CA VAL A 422 -4.81 -14.73 28.90
C VAL A 422 -5.25 -13.29 28.62
N SER A 423 -5.49 -12.92 27.34
CA SER A 423 -5.98 -11.58 27.01
C SER A 423 -7.30 -11.25 27.70
N PHE A 424 -8.24 -12.21 27.72
CA PHE A 424 -9.52 -12.05 28.39
C PHE A 424 -9.35 -11.90 29.91
N LEU A 425 -8.50 -12.72 30.53
CA LEU A 425 -8.22 -12.62 31.96
C LEU A 425 -7.62 -11.27 32.31
N ALA A 426 -6.59 -10.82 31.58
CA ALA A 426 -6.00 -9.49 31.72
C ALA A 426 -7.05 -8.38 31.60
N PHE A 427 -7.93 -8.46 30.60
CA PHE A 427 -9.04 -7.51 30.41
C PHE A 427 -9.97 -7.46 31.63
N SER A 428 -10.46 -8.63 32.07
CA SER A 428 -11.39 -8.71 33.20
C SER A 428 -10.74 -8.31 34.52
N TYR A 429 -9.46 -8.61 34.71
CA TYR A 429 -8.73 -8.30 35.92
C TYR A 429 -8.45 -6.80 36.03
N LEU A 430 -8.00 -6.15 34.95
CA LEU A 430 -7.80 -4.70 34.91
C LEU A 430 -9.12 -3.93 35.11
N ALA A 431 -10.21 -4.41 34.51
CA ALA A 431 -11.53 -3.83 34.72
C ALA A 431 -11.93 -3.90 36.20
N ASN A 432 -11.78 -5.06 36.84
CA ASN A 432 -12.06 -5.21 38.28
C ASN A 432 -11.13 -4.35 39.15
N TYR A 433 -9.83 -4.26 38.80
CA TYR A 433 -8.85 -3.52 39.59
C TYR A 433 -9.12 -2.01 39.60
N PHE A 434 -9.46 -1.43 38.44
CA PHE A 434 -9.61 0.01 38.29
C PHE A 434 -11.05 0.52 38.44
N LEU A 435 -12.05 -0.29 38.09
CA LEU A 435 -13.41 0.19 37.80
C LEU A 435 -14.50 -0.40 38.69
N GLN A 436 -14.17 -1.15 39.74
CA GLN A 436 -15.18 -1.89 40.53
C GLN A 436 -15.43 -1.32 41.93
N THR A 437 -16.70 -1.34 42.34
CA THR A 437 -17.18 -1.17 43.72
C THR A 437 -17.94 -2.40 44.24
N ALA A 438 -18.11 -2.49 45.57
CA ALA A 438 -18.16 -3.72 46.37
C ALA A 438 -19.29 -4.78 46.19
N PRO A 439 -20.41 -4.66 45.46
CA PRO A 439 -21.35 -5.78 45.39
C PRO A 439 -21.07 -6.83 44.31
N ASN A 440 -20.32 -6.50 43.24
CA ASN A 440 -20.26 -7.33 42.02
C ASN A 440 -18.84 -7.80 41.65
N ARG A 441 -17.98 -8.06 42.65
CA ARG A 441 -16.60 -8.51 42.41
C ARG A 441 -16.58 -9.95 41.88
N ARG A 442 -16.21 -10.12 40.60
CA ARG A 442 -15.85 -11.44 40.09
C ARG A 442 -14.63 -11.93 40.88
N GLU A 443 -14.80 -13.06 41.54
CA GLU A 443 -13.69 -13.78 42.16
C GLU A 443 -12.90 -14.50 41.07
N PHE A 444 -11.58 -14.30 41.09
CA PHE A 444 -10.67 -15.04 40.22
C PHE A 444 -10.20 -16.27 40.94
N THR A 445 -10.30 -17.41 40.28
CA THR A 445 -9.78 -18.67 40.81
C THR A 445 -8.25 -18.64 40.80
N LYS A 446 -7.62 -19.39 41.72
CA LYS A 446 -6.14 -19.50 41.77
C LYS A 446 -5.52 -19.87 40.41
N PRO A 447 -6.05 -20.84 39.64
CA PRO A 447 -5.52 -21.14 38.30
C PRO A 447 -5.60 -19.99 37.30
N GLU A 448 -6.61 -19.12 37.40
CA GLU A 448 -6.73 -17.94 36.52
C GLU A 448 -5.69 -16.87 36.86
N VAL A 449 -5.43 -16.66 38.15
CA VAL A 449 -4.39 -15.75 38.63
C VAL A 449 -3.01 -16.30 38.25
N ASP A 450 -2.77 -17.59 38.44
CA ASP A 450 -1.52 -18.24 38.06
C ASP A 450 -1.27 -18.11 36.55
N LEU A 451 -2.31 -18.26 35.72
CA LEU A 451 -2.22 -18.08 34.27
C LEU A 451 -1.91 -16.63 33.87
N LEU A 452 -2.49 -15.63 34.56
CA LEU A 452 -2.17 -14.22 34.33
C LEU A 452 -0.76 -13.84 34.83
N ASN A 453 -0.22 -14.59 35.79
CA ASN A 453 1.13 -14.39 36.30
C ASN A 453 2.20 -15.13 35.49
N GLN A 454 1.85 -15.91 34.46
CA GLN A 454 2.85 -16.51 33.57
C GLN A 454 3.48 -15.46 32.64
N PRO A 455 4.80 -15.57 32.35
CA PRO A 455 5.49 -14.73 31.37
C PRO A 455 4.73 -14.66 30.04
N GLY A 456 4.29 -13.45 29.68
CA GLY A 456 3.56 -13.19 28.45
C GLY A 456 3.32 -11.70 28.25
N VAL A 457 3.19 -11.27 26.99
CA VAL A 457 2.96 -9.85 26.64
C VAL A 457 1.70 -9.28 27.29
N ASP A 458 0.58 -10.01 27.21
CA ASP A 458 -0.71 -9.54 27.76
C ASP A 458 -0.65 -9.43 29.30
N SER A 459 0.05 -10.36 29.95
CA SER A 459 0.34 -10.36 31.37
C SER A 459 1.24 -9.19 31.78
N LEU A 460 2.29 -8.91 31.00
CA LEU A 460 3.21 -7.80 31.22
C LEU A 460 2.47 -6.46 31.19
N ILE A 461 1.59 -6.26 30.21
CA ILE A 461 0.75 -5.06 30.10
C ILE A 461 -0.13 -4.89 31.34
N ALA A 462 -0.80 -5.96 31.78
CA ALA A 462 -1.67 -5.90 32.95
C ALA A 462 -0.87 -5.56 34.21
N GLN A 463 0.28 -6.22 34.43
CA GLN A 463 1.11 -6.01 35.61
C GLN A 463 1.71 -4.61 35.68
N ALA A 464 2.19 -4.10 34.55
CA ALA A 464 2.72 -2.74 34.45
C ALA A 464 1.68 -1.70 34.86
N LEU A 465 0.43 -1.86 34.43
CA LEU A 465 -0.67 -0.97 34.81
C LEU A 465 -1.12 -1.13 36.27
N MET A 466 -1.02 -2.33 36.85
CA MET A 466 -1.43 -2.56 38.24
C MET A 466 -0.40 -2.10 39.27
N GLY A 467 0.85 -1.86 38.85
CA GLY A 467 1.96 -1.57 39.75
C GLY A 467 2.39 -2.81 40.54
N SER A 468 2.12 -4.02 40.02
CA SER A 468 2.37 -5.28 40.72
C SER A 468 3.65 -5.96 40.22
N ASP A 469 4.48 -6.44 41.14
CA ASP A 469 5.57 -7.35 40.84
C ASP A 469 5.11 -8.81 41.00
N THR A 470 5.26 -9.60 39.94
CA THR A 470 4.89 -11.01 39.84
C THR A 470 6.05 -11.97 40.09
N GLY A 471 7.23 -11.44 40.47
CA GLY A 471 8.41 -12.24 40.76
C GLY A 471 9.13 -12.80 39.53
N TRP A 472 8.80 -12.33 38.32
CA TRP A 472 9.58 -12.66 37.11
C TRP A 472 11.01 -12.15 37.25
N THR A 473 11.93 -12.95 36.73
CA THR A 473 13.33 -12.52 36.58
C THR A 473 13.42 -11.35 35.58
N PRO A 474 14.45 -10.50 35.68
CA PRO A 474 14.67 -9.45 34.68
C PRO A 474 14.77 -10.00 33.24
N SER A 475 15.36 -11.18 33.06
CA SER A 475 15.46 -11.84 31.75
C SER A 475 14.11 -12.24 31.16
N GLU A 476 13.19 -12.79 31.97
CA GLU A 476 11.85 -13.14 31.50
C GLU A 476 11.06 -11.89 31.11
N HIS A 477 11.18 -10.82 31.90
CA HIS A 477 10.57 -9.53 31.55
C HIS A 477 11.13 -9.02 30.20
N GLN A 478 12.46 -8.91 30.08
CA GLN A 478 13.12 -8.43 28.86
C GLN A 478 12.66 -9.23 27.63
N GLU A 479 12.58 -10.56 27.73
CA GLU A 479 12.11 -11.40 26.64
C GLU A 479 10.69 -11.02 26.20
N GLN A 480 9.75 -10.87 27.14
CA GLN A 480 8.37 -10.51 26.81
C GLN A 480 8.26 -9.08 26.26
N PHE A 481 9.08 -8.16 26.77
CA PHE A 481 9.15 -6.78 26.27
C PHE A 481 9.69 -6.73 24.84
N ASP A 482 10.72 -7.50 24.51
CA ASP A 482 11.24 -7.65 23.14
C ASP A 482 10.20 -8.30 22.21
N GLN A 483 9.50 -9.33 22.70
CA GLN A 483 8.42 -9.97 21.95
C GLN A 483 7.27 -9.00 21.65
N TYR A 484 6.95 -8.09 22.58
CA TYR A 484 5.99 -7.02 22.36
C TYR A 484 6.42 -6.13 21.18
N TYR A 485 7.65 -5.60 21.18
CA TYR A 485 8.13 -4.73 20.10
C TYR A 485 8.24 -5.43 18.75
N LYS A 486 8.57 -6.73 18.73
CA LYS A 486 8.59 -7.54 17.50
C LYS A 486 7.18 -7.71 16.90
N LYS A 487 6.13 -7.73 17.74
CA LYS A 487 4.76 -8.07 17.30
C LYS A 487 3.79 -6.90 17.26
N ARG A 488 4.04 -5.77 17.92
CA ARG A 488 3.06 -4.66 18.11
C ARG A 488 2.46 -4.06 16.83
N TYR A 489 3.18 -4.15 15.69
CA TYR A 489 2.71 -3.68 14.38
C TYR A 489 2.24 -4.80 13.45
N THR A 490 2.04 -6.00 13.98
CA THR A 490 1.50 -7.14 13.25
C THR A 490 0.03 -7.34 13.57
N ASN A 491 -0.72 -8.02 12.68
CA ASN A 491 -2.14 -8.31 12.89
C ASN A 491 -2.43 -9.15 14.15
N ALA A 492 -1.43 -9.90 14.64
CA ALA A 492 -1.54 -10.72 15.84
C ALA A 492 -1.03 -10.00 17.11
N GLY A 493 -0.44 -8.82 16.98
CA GLY A 493 0.09 -8.03 18.10
C GLY A 493 -1.01 -7.35 18.92
N ILE A 494 -0.61 -6.84 20.08
CA ILE A 494 -1.37 -5.86 20.86
C ILE A 494 -0.59 -4.55 20.83
N LYS A 495 -1.28 -3.41 20.68
CA LYS A 495 -0.66 -2.08 20.69
C LYS A 495 -1.24 -1.26 21.83
N VAL A 496 -0.42 -0.97 22.83
CA VAL A 496 -0.80 -0.12 23.97
C VAL A 496 -0.30 1.31 23.78
N SER A 497 -0.73 2.23 24.65
CA SER A 497 -0.29 3.61 24.56
C SER A 497 1.15 3.79 25.07
N PRO A 498 1.86 4.86 24.64
CA PRO A 498 3.26 5.07 25.04
C PRO A 498 3.48 5.18 26.55
N ASN A 499 2.50 5.68 27.31
CA ASN A 499 2.58 5.72 28.77
C ASN A 499 2.61 4.32 29.38
N VAL A 500 1.81 3.39 28.84
CA VAL A 500 1.80 1.99 29.27
C VAL A 500 3.09 1.28 28.86
N GLU A 501 3.60 1.58 27.66
CA GLU A 501 4.94 1.11 27.23
C GLU A 501 6.04 1.59 28.19
N ALA A 502 5.97 2.84 28.65
CA ALA A 502 6.90 3.39 29.63
C ALA A 502 6.76 2.75 31.02
N CYS A 503 5.53 2.42 31.46
CA CYS A 503 5.32 1.64 32.68
C CYS A 503 5.97 0.26 32.58
N MET A 504 5.85 -0.44 31.44
CA MET A 504 6.53 -1.72 31.23
C MET A 504 8.05 -1.55 31.34
N ALA A 505 8.61 -0.54 30.66
CA ALA A 505 10.05 -0.27 30.69
C ALA A 505 10.56 0.06 32.11
N LEU A 506 9.87 0.92 32.85
CA LEU A 506 10.28 1.24 34.23
C LEU A 506 10.10 0.06 35.18
N ALA A 507 9.10 -0.79 34.98
CA ALA A 507 8.96 -2.02 35.75
C ALA A 507 10.13 -2.98 35.50
N LEU A 508 10.76 -2.97 34.31
CA LEU A 508 12.00 -3.69 34.05
C LEU A 508 13.18 -3.08 34.81
N VAL A 509 13.31 -1.76 34.81
CA VAL A 509 14.35 -1.05 35.58
C VAL A 509 14.28 -1.43 37.05
N GLU A 510 13.08 -1.41 37.64
CA GLU A 510 12.89 -1.77 39.05
C GLU A 510 13.26 -3.23 39.32
N ARG A 511 12.98 -4.16 38.39
CA ARG A 511 13.38 -5.57 38.54
C ARG A 511 14.91 -5.73 38.53
N TYR A 512 15.62 -5.03 37.64
CA TYR A 512 17.09 -5.03 37.66
C TYR A 512 17.62 -4.46 38.98
N ARG A 513 17.05 -3.34 39.45
CA ARG A 513 17.40 -2.74 40.75
C ARG A 513 17.20 -3.72 41.92
N LEU A 514 16.05 -4.40 41.99
CA LEU A 514 15.74 -5.39 43.02
C LEU A 514 16.65 -6.63 42.95
N SER A 515 17.12 -7.00 41.76
CA SER A 515 18.07 -8.10 41.58
C SER A 515 19.52 -7.72 41.94
N GLY A 516 19.79 -6.44 42.23
CA GLY A 516 21.13 -5.93 42.54
C GLY A 516 21.98 -5.58 41.30
N ASP A 517 21.44 -5.74 40.09
CA ASP A 517 22.13 -5.42 38.84
C ASP A 517 21.91 -3.94 38.46
N ILE A 518 22.63 -3.07 39.16
CA ILE A 518 22.47 -1.61 39.02
C ILE A 518 22.94 -1.12 37.63
N THR A 519 23.92 -1.78 37.03
CA THR A 519 24.42 -1.41 35.70
C THR A 519 23.35 -1.63 34.64
N GLU A 520 22.69 -2.80 34.65
CA GLU A 520 21.58 -3.07 33.74
C GLU A 520 20.35 -2.22 34.05
N ALA A 521 20.08 -1.89 35.32
CA ALA A 521 19.01 -0.95 35.69
C ALA A 521 19.23 0.44 35.05
N MET A 522 20.45 0.99 35.15
CA MET A 522 20.78 2.28 34.52
C MET A 522 20.71 2.21 32.99
N ALA A 523 21.18 1.11 32.39
CA ALA A 523 21.11 0.92 30.94
C ALA A 523 19.65 0.85 30.45
N ALA A 524 18.79 0.11 31.16
CA ALA A 524 17.36 0.00 30.87
C ALA A 524 16.64 1.35 31.05
N LEU A 525 16.99 2.13 32.08
CA LEU A 525 16.43 3.48 32.30
C LEU A 525 16.82 4.44 31.17
N GLY A 526 18.08 4.42 30.75
CA GLY A 526 18.54 5.22 29.62
C GLY A 526 17.91 4.79 28.29
N ALA A 527 17.64 3.50 28.10
CA ALA A 527 16.86 3.02 26.96
C ALA A 527 15.41 3.55 27.00
N ALA A 528 14.74 3.45 28.15
CA ALA A 528 13.38 3.98 28.33
C ALA A 528 13.30 5.49 28.07
N ALA A 529 14.27 6.28 28.55
CA ALA A 529 14.33 7.72 28.33
C ALA A 529 14.49 8.11 26.84
N ARG A 530 15.20 7.27 26.07
CA ARG A 530 15.36 7.42 24.61
C ARG A 530 14.13 6.97 23.83
N ASP A 531 13.48 5.90 24.27
CA ASP A 531 12.30 5.32 23.62
C ASP A 531 11.04 6.18 23.83
N PHE A 532 10.95 6.90 24.96
CA PHE A 532 9.81 7.77 25.30
C PHE A 532 10.22 9.25 25.49
N PRO A 533 10.70 9.94 24.45
CA PRO A 533 11.25 11.30 24.58
C PRO A 533 10.19 12.36 24.95
N HIS A 534 8.90 12.06 24.84
CA HIS A 534 7.82 12.94 25.28
C HIS A 534 7.65 12.98 26.81
N LEU A 535 8.13 11.95 27.52
CA LEU A 535 8.08 11.86 28.98
C LEU A 535 9.33 12.48 29.60
N LYS A 536 9.26 13.78 29.91
CA LYS A 536 10.38 14.53 30.51
C LYS A 536 10.85 13.93 31.83
N GLN A 537 9.95 13.32 32.60
CA GLN A 537 10.24 12.73 33.91
C GLN A 537 11.30 11.63 33.81
N LEU A 538 11.27 10.82 32.74
CA LEU A 538 12.23 9.73 32.54
C LEU A 538 13.67 10.24 32.39
N ARG A 539 13.87 11.36 31.69
CA ARG A 539 15.20 11.97 31.55
C ARG A 539 15.71 12.59 32.85
N SER A 540 14.81 13.18 33.64
CA SER A 540 15.16 13.67 34.97
C SER A 540 15.55 12.51 35.89
N MET A 541 14.81 11.40 35.83
CA MET A 541 15.15 10.18 36.59
C MET A 541 16.45 9.53 36.15
N GLU A 542 16.78 9.56 34.86
CA GLU A 542 18.08 9.07 34.36
C GLU A 542 19.25 9.88 34.92
N GLN A 543 19.09 11.21 35.05
CA GLN A 543 20.11 12.10 35.60
C GLN A 543 20.28 11.95 37.12
N ASP A 544 19.17 11.78 37.84
CA ASP A 544 19.12 11.74 39.30
C ASP A 544 18.85 10.31 39.85
N PHE A 545 19.32 9.27 39.15
CA PHE A 545 19.03 7.88 39.51
C PHE A 545 19.63 7.50 40.87
N ASP A 546 18.78 7.18 41.85
CA ASP A 546 19.18 6.64 43.15
C ASP A 546 18.94 5.12 43.20
N PRO A 547 19.99 4.28 43.23
CA PRO A 547 19.86 2.83 43.27
C PRO A 547 19.20 2.30 44.56
N ASN A 548 19.17 3.10 45.63
CA ASN A 548 18.58 2.72 46.91
C ASN A 548 17.08 3.07 47.00
N ALA A 549 16.56 3.91 46.10
CA ALA A 549 15.16 4.31 46.08
C ALA A 549 14.33 3.37 45.18
N PRO A 550 13.13 2.93 45.62
CA PRO A 550 12.24 2.17 44.77
C PRO A 550 11.65 3.05 43.65
N ILE A 551 11.53 2.50 42.44
CA ILE A 551 10.87 3.17 41.32
C ILE A 551 9.37 2.87 41.37
N ASP A 552 8.58 3.87 41.76
CA ASP A 552 7.13 3.83 41.54
C ASP A 552 6.80 4.32 40.12
N TRP A 553 6.80 3.37 39.18
CA TRP A 553 6.58 3.68 37.77
C TRP A 553 5.17 4.20 37.48
N LEU A 554 4.16 3.84 38.27
CA LEU A 554 2.81 4.33 38.06
C LEU A 554 2.68 5.80 38.44
N SER A 555 3.18 6.21 39.61
CA SER A 555 3.14 7.62 39.99
C SER A 555 4.11 8.48 39.18
N THR A 556 5.20 7.89 38.68
CA THR A 556 6.11 8.56 37.74
C THR A 556 5.41 8.94 36.44
N ILE A 557 4.69 7.99 35.83
CA ILE A 557 4.02 8.17 34.54
C ILE A 557 2.68 8.90 34.69
N TYR A 558 1.95 8.61 35.78
CA TYR A 558 0.63 9.17 36.10
C TYR A 558 0.66 9.91 37.46
N PRO A 559 1.30 11.10 37.54
CA PRO A 559 1.53 11.79 38.82
C PRO A 559 0.25 12.21 39.55
N LYS A 560 -0.86 12.39 38.83
CA LYS A 560 -2.16 12.75 39.44
C LYS A 560 -2.78 11.60 40.26
N LEU A 561 -2.29 10.37 40.09
CA LEU A 561 -2.73 9.19 40.83
C LEU A 561 -2.22 9.19 42.30
N ALA A 562 -1.20 10.00 42.62
CA ALA A 562 -0.64 10.09 43.98
C ALA A 562 -1.57 10.79 45.01
N VAL A 563 -2.71 11.31 44.56
CA VAL A 563 -3.79 11.88 45.41
C VAL A 563 -4.66 10.71 45.92
N PRO A 564 -5.18 10.72 47.18
CA PRO A 564 -5.98 9.61 47.71
C PRO A 564 -7.06 9.13 46.73
N ARG A 565 -7.04 7.82 46.43
CA ARG A 565 -7.82 7.14 45.38
C ARG A 565 -9.32 7.46 45.48
N ALA A 566 -9.79 8.44 44.70
CA ALA A 566 -11.17 8.48 44.25
C ALA A 566 -11.34 7.49 43.07
N THR A 567 -12.45 6.76 43.03
CA THR A 567 -12.70 5.70 42.03
C THR A 567 -12.71 6.27 40.61
N LEU A 568 -12.08 5.56 39.65
CA LEU A 568 -12.17 5.86 38.20
C LEU A 568 -13.56 5.58 37.61
N GLU A 569 -14.49 5.09 38.43
CA GLU A 569 -15.83 4.67 38.03
C GLU A 569 -16.81 5.87 37.92
N CYS A 570 -17.59 5.90 36.84
CA CYS A 570 -18.79 6.73 36.70
C CYS A 570 -20.00 6.06 37.37
N TYR A 571 -20.75 6.81 38.19
CA TYR A 571 -22.05 6.38 38.70
C TYR A 571 -23.16 6.72 37.69
N GLY A 572 -23.63 5.70 36.96
CA GLY A 572 -24.90 5.73 36.21
C GLY A 572 -24.94 6.55 34.90
N LEU A 573 -25.77 6.05 33.98
CA LEU A 573 -26.97 6.75 33.50
C LEU A 573 -28.17 5.87 33.87
#